data_AF-A0A1Y6KUR7-F1
#
_entry.id   AF-A0A1Y6KUR7-F1
#
_cell.length_a   1.000
_cell.length_b   1.000
_cell.length_c   1.000
_cell.angle_alpha   90.00
_cell.angle_beta   90.00
_cell.angle_gamma   90.00
#
_symmetry.space_group_name_H-M   'P 1'
#
loop_
_entity.id
_entity.type
_entity.pdbx_description
1 polymer ?
#
loop_
_entity_poly.entity_id
_entity_poly.type
_entity_poly.pdbx_seq_one_letter_code
_entity_poly.pdbx_strand_id
1 'polypeptide(L)'
;MAGITDIILKLSLAASFSGAAGSVGYYYSVYLPARDAQIDAERRLDRVRAEMGQKAAADRAEAERLASEQRQAEEKVAAQANYEACVNRAYGDYNFNWASNCKRIAETNRKKRASCTYPPSTCDSLYADRDAGPNCALPREIAASLNSDVERSKDRCVTLNKAGLQ
;
A
#
# COMPACT_ATOMS: atom_id res chain seq x y z
N MET A 1 -52.76 64.64 -62.11
CA MET A 1 -51.72 63.62 -61.81
C MET A 1 -51.59 63.34 -60.31
N ALA A 2 -52.71 63.29 -59.56
CA ALA A 2 -52.68 63.12 -58.08
C ALA A 2 -53.12 61.73 -57.60
N GLY A 3 -53.89 60.98 -58.40
CA GLY A 3 -54.38 59.64 -58.02
C GLY A 3 -53.37 58.51 -58.20
N ILE A 4 -52.44 58.64 -59.15
CA ILE A 4 -51.46 57.58 -59.45
C ILE A 4 -50.38 57.50 -58.37
N THR A 5 -49.98 58.64 -57.82
CA THR A 5 -48.97 58.72 -56.74
C THR A 5 -49.46 58.10 -55.44
N ASP A 6 -50.74 58.25 -55.09
CA ASP A 6 -51.33 57.66 -53.88
C ASP A 6 -51.46 56.12 -53.98
N ILE A 7 -51.77 55.61 -55.17
CA ILE A 7 -51.82 54.15 -55.43
C ILE A 7 -50.44 53.53 -55.29
N ILE A 8 -49.40 54.16 -55.85
CA ILE A 8 -48.01 53.68 -55.76
C ILE A 8 -47.53 53.72 -54.30
N LEU A 9 -47.88 54.76 -53.53
CA LEU A 9 -47.51 54.87 -52.13
C LEU A 9 -48.13 53.75 -51.28
N LYS A 10 -49.42 53.45 -51.49
CA LYS A 10 -50.14 52.37 -50.79
C LYS A 10 -49.61 50.98 -51.15
N LEU A 11 -49.28 50.74 -52.42
CA LEU A 11 -48.65 49.51 -52.88
C LEU A 11 -47.26 49.31 -52.26
N SER A 12 -46.47 50.37 -52.19
CA SER A 12 -45.14 50.32 -51.56
C SER A 12 -45.25 50.03 -50.07
N LEU A 13 -46.16 50.70 -49.35
CA LEU A 13 -46.40 50.47 -47.93
C LEU A 13 -46.88 49.04 -47.64
N ALA A 14 -47.80 48.52 -48.45
CA ALA A 14 -48.31 47.15 -48.34
C ALA A 14 -47.22 46.10 -48.64
N ALA A 15 -46.38 46.35 -49.65
CA ALA A 15 -45.25 45.48 -49.98
C ALA A 15 -44.19 45.48 -48.86
N SER A 16 -43.85 46.63 -48.30
CA SER A 16 -42.93 46.73 -47.15
C SER A 16 -43.46 46.03 -45.91
N PHE A 17 -44.75 46.21 -45.60
CA PHE A 17 -45.39 45.55 -44.46
C PHE A 17 -45.45 44.02 -44.64
N SER A 18 -45.70 43.55 -45.86
CA SER A 18 -45.72 42.11 -46.18
C SER A 18 -44.33 41.49 -46.14
N GLY A 19 -43.31 42.21 -46.62
CA GLY A 19 -41.91 41.79 -46.51
C GLY A 19 -41.43 41.70 -45.06
N ALA A 20 -41.82 42.67 -44.22
CA ALA A 20 -41.51 42.67 -42.79
C ALA A 20 -42.28 41.56 -42.03
N ALA A 21 -43.55 41.31 -42.37
CA ALA A 21 -44.33 40.22 -41.76
C ALA A 21 -43.80 38.84 -42.18
N GLY A 22 -43.42 38.68 -43.46
CA GLY A 22 -42.84 37.45 -43.99
C GLY A 22 -41.48 37.12 -43.39
N SER A 23 -40.63 38.13 -43.15
CA SER A 23 -39.31 37.92 -42.52
C SER A 23 -39.43 37.47 -41.07
N VAL A 24 -40.38 38.04 -40.31
CA VAL A 24 -40.69 37.61 -38.94
C VAL A 24 -41.25 36.18 -38.94
N GLY A 25 -42.20 35.86 -39.82
CA GLY A 25 -42.75 34.51 -39.94
C GLY A 25 -41.69 33.46 -40.28
N TYR A 26 -40.76 33.77 -41.21
CA TYR A 26 -39.63 32.90 -41.54
C TYR A 26 -38.69 32.71 -40.34
N TYR A 27 -38.40 33.79 -39.60
CA TYR A 27 -37.54 33.73 -38.42
C TYR A 27 -38.09 32.76 -37.36
N TYR A 28 -39.38 32.86 -37.02
CA TYR A 28 -39.99 32.01 -35.99
C TYR A 28 -40.27 30.57 -36.45
N SER A 29 -40.63 30.34 -37.72
CA SER A 29 -41.03 29.01 -38.20
C SER A 29 -39.89 28.16 -38.78
N VAL A 30 -38.82 28.80 -39.29
CA VAL A 30 -37.72 28.09 -39.95
C VAL A 30 -36.39 28.30 -39.22
N TYR A 31 -36.04 29.54 -38.91
CA TYR A 31 -34.72 29.84 -38.34
C TYR A 31 -34.59 29.40 -36.88
N LEU A 32 -35.56 29.73 -36.01
CA LEU A 32 -35.51 29.34 -34.60
C LEU A 32 -35.46 27.81 -34.39
N PRO A 33 -36.33 26.98 -35.01
CA PRO A 33 -36.28 25.53 -34.83
C PRO A 33 -34.97 24.91 -35.32
N ALA A 34 -34.41 25.41 -36.42
CA ALA A 34 -33.11 24.95 -36.92
C ALA A 34 -31.97 25.28 -35.95
N ARG A 35 -32.05 26.45 -35.29
CA ARG A 35 -31.06 26.88 -34.30
C ARG A 35 -31.18 26.10 -32.99
N ASP A 36 -32.39 25.84 -32.52
CA ASP A 36 -32.64 25.03 -31.32
C ASP A 36 -32.17 23.59 -31.51
N ALA A 37 -32.39 23.01 -32.71
CA ALA A 37 -31.88 21.68 -33.04
C ALA A 37 -30.34 21.58 -32.99
N GLN A 38 -29.62 22.63 -33.40
CA GLN A 38 -28.16 22.68 -33.27
C GLN A 38 -27.71 22.78 -31.81
N ILE A 39 -28.35 23.64 -31.00
CA ILE A 39 -28.03 23.81 -29.58
C ILE A 39 -28.27 22.50 -28.82
N ASP A 40 -29.35 21.78 -29.11
CA ASP A 40 -29.63 20.49 -28.48
C ASP A 40 -28.67 19.39 -28.92
N ALA A 41 -28.19 19.42 -30.16
CA ALA A 41 -27.15 18.49 -30.62
C ALA A 41 -25.83 18.72 -29.87
N GLU A 42 -25.40 19.98 -29.68
CA GLU A 42 -24.22 20.33 -28.89
C GLU A 42 -24.37 19.90 -27.42
N ARG A 43 -25.52 20.20 -26.79
CA ARG A 43 -25.80 19.77 -25.41
C ARG A 43 -25.74 18.26 -25.23
N ARG A 44 -26.19 17.48 -26.21
CA ARG A 44 -26.09 16.01 -26.18
C ARG A 44 -24.63 15.56 -26.22
N LEU A 45 -23.83 16.14 -27.10
CA LEU A 45 -22.39 15.83 -27.18
C LEU A 45 -21.67 16.17 -25.87
N ASP A 46 -21.98 17.31 -25.26
CA ASP A 46 -21.38 17.70 -23.99
C ASP A 46 -21.80 16.81 -22.83
N ARG A 47 -23.07 16.35 -22.79
CA ARG A 47 -23.50 15.32 -21.82
C ARG A 47 -22.73 14.02 -21.99
N VAL A 48 -22.60 13.53 -23.22
CA VAL A 48 -21.83 12.29 -23.49
C VAL A 48 -20.37 12.46 -23.08
N ARG A 49 -19.74 13.60 -23.38
CA ARG A 49 -18.37 13.89 -22.92
C ARG A 49 -18.26 13.95 -21.40
N ALA A 50 -19.22 14.60 -20.73
CA ALA A 50 -19.26 14.69 -19.28
C ALA A 50 -19.43 13.31 -18.64
N GLU A 51 -20.34 12.47 -19.14
CA GLU A 51 -20.55 11.10 -18.67
C GLU A 51 -19.31 10.22 -18.90
N MET A 52 -18.67 10.32 -20.07
CA MET A 52 -17.41 9.61 -20.35
C MET A 52 -16.28 10.08 -19.42
N GLY A 53 -16.18 11.39 -19.16
CA GLY A 53 -15.22 11.96 -18.22
C GLY A 53 -15.45 11.48 -16.79
N GLN A 54 -16.72 11.42 -16.35
CA GLN A 54 -17.08 10.90 -15.03
C GLN A 54 -16.77 9.42 -14.88
N LYS A 55 -17.11 8.59 -15.89
CA LYS A 55 -16.76 7.16 -15.88
C LYS A 55 -15.26 6.95 -15.83
N ALA A 56 -14.50 7.64 -16.69
CA ALA A 56 -13.05 7.54 -16.69
C ALA A 56 -12.42 7.99 -15.36
N ALA A 57 -12.99 9.00 -14.70
CA ALA A 57 -12.54 9.43 -13.37
C ALA A 57 -12.89 8.40 -12.29
N ALA A 58 -14.08 7.79 -12.34
CA ALA A 58 -14.50 6.74 -11.42
C ALA A 58 -13.62 5.49 -11.56
N ASP A 59 -13.37 5.04 -12.79
CA ASP A 59 -12.51 3.88 -13.09
C ASP A 59 -11.08 4.10 -12.58
N ARG A 60 -10.54 5.32 -12.75
CA ARG A 60 -9.21 5.68 -12.21
C ARG A 60 -9.20 5.67 -10.69
N ALA A 61 -10.23 6.25 -10.06
CA ALA A 61 -10.33 6.26 -8.59
C ALA A 61 -10.44 4.83 -8.03
N GLU A 62 -11.19 3.94 -8.69
CA GLU A 62 -11.27 2.52 -8.31
C GLU A 62 -9.93 1.81 -8.48
N ALA A 63 -9.25 2.01 -9.61
CA ALA A 63 -7.92 1.44 -9.86
C ALA A 63 -6.89 1.93 -8.83
N GLU A 64 -6.88 3.21 -8.48
CA GLU A 64 -6.00 3.78 -7.46
C GLU A 64 -6.30 3.20 -6.07
N ARG A 65 -7.57 3.01 -5.73
CA ARG A 65 -7.98 2.37 -4.47
C ARG A 65 -7.49 0.94 -4.40
N LEU A 66 -7.74 0.12 -5.43
CA LEU A 66 -7.26 -1.26 -5.49
C LEU A 66 -5.74 -1.34 -5.42
N ALA A 67 -5.02 -0.46 -6.13
CA ALA A 67 -3.57 -0.38 -6.06
C ALA A 67 -3.05 0.06 -4.67
N SER A 68 -3.78 0.94 -3.97
CA SER A 68 -3.44 1.33 -2.59
C SER A 68 -3.67 0.18 -1.60
N GLU A 69 -4.77 -0.56 -1.75
CA GLU A 69 -5.12 -1.69 -0.91
C GLU A 69 -4.11 -2.84 -1.11
N GLN A 70 -3.70 -3.11 -2.35
CA GLN A 70 -2.64 -4.07 -2.66
C GLN A 70 -1.31 -3.67 -2.02
N ARG A 71 -0.87 -2.42 -2.17
CA ARG A 71 0.36 -1.93 -1.55
C ARG A 71 0.34 -2.06 -0.02
N GLN A 72 -0.77 -1.70 0.62
CA GLN A 72 -0.92 -1.87 2.06
C GLN A 72 -0.90 -3.35 2.49
N ALA A 73 -1.48 -4.24 1.68
CA ALA A 73 -1.44 -5.67 1.95
C ALA A 73 0.00 -6.22 1.83
N GLU A 74 0.71 -5.85 0.77
CA GLU A 74 2.11 -6.21 0.55
C GLU A 74 3.02 -5.70 1.67
N GLU A 75 2.85 -4.44 2.09
CA GLU A 75 3.60 -3.84 3.20
C GLU A 75 3.36 -4.60 4.52
N LYS A 76 2.12 -4.99 4.81
CA LYS A 76 1.79 -5.79 6.00
C LYS A 76 2.46 -7.16 5.97
N VAL A 77 2.41 -7.84 4.83
CA VAL A 77 3.05 -9.15 4.63
C VAL A 77 4.58 -9.02 4.79
N ALA A 78 5.19 -7.99 4.18
CA ALA A 78 6.61 -7.74 4.27
C ALA A 78 7.03 -7.41 5.72
N ALA A 79 6.28 -6.56 6.43
CA ALA A 79 6.54 -6.24 7.83
C ALA A 79 6.47 -7.48 8.72
N GLN A 80 5.47 -8.35 8.52
CA GLN A 80 5.35 -9.60 9.25
C GLN A 80 6.52 -10.56 8.95
N ALA A 81 6.87 -10.74 7.67
CA ALA A 81 8.01 -11.58 7.28
C ALA A 81 9.33 -11.08 7.89
N ASN A 82 9.55 -9.77 7.93
CA ASN A 82 10.73 -9.16 8.53
C ASN A 82 10.77 -9.36 10.05
N TYR A 83 9.62 -9.23 10.72
CA TYR A 83 9.50 -9.53 12.15
C TYR A 83 9.85 -11.01 12.43
N GLU A 84 9.27 -11.94 11.68
CA GLU A 84 9.55 -13.38 11.81
C GLU A 84 11.03 -13.69 11.56
N ALA A 85 11.65 -13.09 10.53
CA ALA A 85 13.06 -13.25 10.26
C ALA A 85 13.94 -12.73 11.42
N CYS A 86 13.58 -11.59 12.02
CA CYS A 86 14.27 -11.03 13.18
C CYS A 86 14.21 -11.98 14.38
N VAL A 87 13.02 -12.49 14.71
CA VAL A 87 12.81 -13.43 15.82
C VAL A 87 13.55 -14.75 15.56
N ASN A 88 13.49 -15.27 14.34
CA ASN A 88 14.20 -16.50 13.96
C ASN A 88 15.72 -16.35 14.09
N ARG A 89 16.27 -15.19 13.71
CA ARG A 89 17.70 -14.89 13.93
C ARG A 89 18.03 -14.87 15.42
N ALA A 90 17.21 -14.21 16.25
CA ALA A 90 17.42 -14.18 17.69
C ALA A 90 17.45 -15.59 18.32
N TYR A 91 16.53 -16.47 17.91
CA TYR A 91 16.53 -17.87 18.34
C TYR A 91 17.70 -18.67 17.78
N GLY A 92 18.10 -18.42 16.52
CA GLY A 92 19.29 -19.02 15.92
C GLY A 92 20.56 -18.71 16.71
N ASP A 93 20.75 -17.44 17.05
CA ASP A 93 21.88 -16.97 17.86
C ASP A 93 21.85 -17.56 19.26
N TYR A 94 20.67 -17.61 19.90
CA TYR A 94 20.48 -18.24 21.20
C TYR A 94 20.89 -19.72 21.18
N ASN A 95 20.37 -20.50 20.22
CA ASN A 95 20.65 -21.93 20.11
C ASN A 95 22.14 -22.19 19.81
N PHE A 96 22.73 -21.39 18.92
CA PHE A 96 24.16 -21.45 18.61
C PHE A 96 25.01 -21.17 19.86
N ASN A 97 24.69 -20.10 20.59
CA ASN A 97 25.43 -19.72 21.79
C ASN A 97 25.25 -20.74 22.91
N TRP A 98 24.06 -21.32 23.05
CA TRP A 98 23.80 -22.40 24.01
C TRP A 98 24.70 -23.61 23.71
N ALA A 99 24.63 -24.13 22.49
CA ALA A 99 25.42 -25.28 22.05
C ALA A 99 26.94 -25.01 22.14
N SER A 100 27.39 -23.80 21.79
CA SER A 100 28.78 -23.39 21.91
C SER A 100 29.26 -23.39 23.36
N ASN A 101 28.44 -22.88 24.29
CA ASN A 101 28.75 -22.92 25.72
C ASN A 101 28.81 -24.35 26.26
N CYS A 102 27.88 -25.20 25.84
CA CYS A 102 27.87 -26.63 26.19
C CYS A 102 29.18 -27.29 25.80
N LYS A 103 29.55 -27.17 24.53
CA LYS A 103 30.80 -27.71 23.99
C LYS A 103 32.02 -27.18 24.74
N ARG A 104 32.09 -25.87 24.97
CA ARG A 104 33.21 -25.23 25.68
C ARG A 104 33.38 -25.75 27.10
N ILE A 105 32.29 -25.93 27.85
CA ILE A 105 32.33 -26.43 29.23
C ILE A 105 32.77 -27.90 29.23
N ALA A 106 32.20 -28.73 28.35
CA ALA A 106 32.58 -30.13 28.22
C ALA A 106 34.07 -30.30 27.87
N GLU A 107 34.57 -29.53 26.90
CA GLU A 107 35.99 -29.52 26.54
C GLU A 107 36.88 -29.05 27.69
N THR A 108 36.45 -28.01 28.43
CA THR A 108 37.19 -27.51 29.60
C THR A 108 37.26 -28.57 30.69
N ASN A 109 36.16 -29.27 30.98
CA ASN A 109 36.13 -30.35 31.96
C ASN A 109 37.03 -31.52 31.53
N ARG A 110 36.97 -31.93 30.26
CA ARG A 110 37.85 -32.99 29.73
C ARG A 110 39.33 -32.63 29.85
N LYS A 111 39.71 -31.38 29.53
CA LYS A 111 41.09 -30.89 29.69
C LYS A 111 41.52 -30.89 31.15
N LYS A 112 40.69 -30.35 32.06
CA LYS A 112 40.99 -30.30 33.51
C LYS A 112 41.07 -31.70 34.13
N ARG A 113 40.21 -32.63 33.69
CA ARG A 113 40.25 -34.03 34.09
C ARG A 113 41.55 -34.70 33.63
N ALA A 114 41.96 -34.47 32.39
CA ALA A 114 43.21 -35.02 31.83
C ALA A 114 44.47 -34.47 32.53
N SER A 115 44.45 -33.22 33.00
CA SER A 115 45.55 -32.61 33.75
C SER A 115 45.43 -32.75 35.28
N CYS A 116 44.49 -33.56 35.76
CA CYS A 116 44.23 -33.72 37.19
C CYS A 116 45.26 -34.66 37.82
N THR A 117 45.85 -34.25 38.96
CA THR A 117 46.90 -35.01 39.67
C THR A 117 46.38 -35.84 40.85
N TYR A 118 45.08 -35.75 41.14
CA TYR A 118 44.42 -36.51 42.20
C TYR A 118 44.09 -37.94 41.74
N PRO A 119 43.71 -38.85 42.67
CA PRO A 119 43.20 -40.17 42.28
C PRO A 119 42.01 -40.07 41.31
N PRO A 120 41.83 -41.04 40.39
CA PRO A 120 40.81 -40.97 39.34
C PRO A 120 39.39 -40.68 39.86
N SER A 121 38.98 -41.29 40.96
CA SER A 121 37.66 -41.05 41.58
C SER A 121 37.43 -39.60 42.01
N THR A 122 38.49 -38.92 42.48
CA THR A 122 38.43 -37.51 42.88
C THR A 122 38.38 -36.61 41.66
N CYS A 123 39.20 -36.89 40.64
CA CYS A 123 39.18 -36.15 39.38
C CYS A 123 37.83 -36.28 38.65
N ASP A 124 37.21 -37.45 38.68
CA ASP A 124 35.90 -37.73 38.08
C ASP A 124 34.78 -36.98 38.81
N SER A 125 34.87 -36.89 40.15
CA SER A 125 33.93 -36.10 40.94
C SER A 125 34.08 -34.58 40.70
N LEU A 126 35.32 -34.08 40.55
CA LEU A 126 35.59 -32.65 40.34
C LEU A 126 35.29 -32.21 38.91
N TYR A 127 35.57 -33.07 37.94
CA TYR A 127 35.46 -32.78 36.51
C TYR A 127 34.60 -33.84 35.82
N ALA A 128 33.39 -34.03 36.34
CA ALA A 128 32.40 -34.91 35.73
C ALA A 128 32.24 -34.60 34.24
N ASP A 129 32.09 -35.66 33.44
CA ASP A 129 31.88 -35.52 32.00
C ASP A 129 30.57 -34.76 31.78
N ARG A 130 30.62 -33.76 30.91
CA ARG A 130 29.48 -32.89 30.61
C ARG A 130 29.05 -33.15 29.18
N ASP A 131 27.74 -33.11 28.99
CA ASP A 131 27.18 -33.21 27.65
C ASP A 131 27.64 -32.01 26.79
N ALA A 132 28.22 -32.33 25.63
CA ALA A 132 28.64 -31.35 24.63
C ALA A 132 27.55 -31.10 23.57
N GLY A 133 26.40 -31.76 23.70
CA GLY A 133 25.25 -31.64 22.82
C GLY A 133 24.58 -30.26 22.89
N PRO A 134 23.73 -29.94 21.90
CA PRO A 134 23.09 -28.64 21.77
C PRO A 134 22.06 -28.34 22.87
N ASN A 135 21.60 -29.36 23.60
CA ASN A 135 20.57 -29.25 24.65
C ASN A 135 21.15 -29.54 26.05
N CYS A 136 22.46 -29.35 26.24
CA CYS A 136 23.07 -29.64 27.54
C CYS A 136 22.50 -28.71 28.64
N ALA A 137 22.64 -29.15 29.89
CA ALA A 137 22.35 -28.32 31.05
C ALA A 137 23.52 -27.35 31.32
N LEU A 138 23.29 -26.06 31.07
CA LEU A 138 24.26 -25.01 31.38
C LEU A 138 24.19 -24.57 32.85
N PRO A 139 25.29 -24.05 33.42
CA PRO A 139 25.28 -23.34 34.69
C PRO A 139 24.23 -22.21 34.69
N ARG A 140 23.62 -21.99 35.84
CA ARG A 140 22.47 -21.08 36.00
C ARG A 140 22.78 -19.68 35.50
N GLU A 141 23.97 -19.17 35.77
CA GLU A 141 24.40 -17.82 35.41
C GLU A 141 24.50 -17.66 33.88
N ILE A 142 25.07 -18.66 33.20
CA ILE A 142 25.20 -18.67 31.74
C ILE A 142 23.83 -18.79 31.09
N ALA A 143 23.02 -19.75 31.56
CA ALA A 143 21.66 -19.93 31.06
C ALA A 143 20.80 -18.66 31.24
N ALA A 144 20.88 -18.02 32.40
CA ALA A 144 20.15 -16.78 32.68
C ALA A 144 20.60 -15.63 31.77
N SER A 145 21.91 -15.49 31.52
CA SER A 145 22.42 -14.49 30.58
C SER A 145 21.88 -14.72 29.17
N LEU A 146 21.99 -15.94 28.64
CA LEU A 146 21.52 -16.28 27.30
C LEU A 146 20.00 -16.09 27.16
N ASN A 147 19.23 -16.45 28.19
CA ASN A 147 17.78 -16.23 28.24
C ASN A 147 17.44 -14.73 28.24
N SER A 148 18.18 -13.91 29.00
CA SER A 148 18.01 -12.45 28.98
C SER A 148 18.34 -11.86 27.61
N ASP A 149 19.39 -12.37 26.94
CA ASP A 149 19.83 -11.86 25.64
C ASP A 149 18.83 -12.17 24.52
N VAL A 150 18.22 -13.35 24.52
CA VAL A 150 17.18 -13.69 23.54
C VAL A 150 15.90 -12.88 23.77
N GLU A 151 15.49 -12.66 25.02
CA GLU A 151 14.32 -11.81 25.31
C GLU A 151 14.57 -10.36 24.88
N ARG A 152 15.76 -9.79 25.19
CA ARG A 152 16.14 -8.46 24.71
C ARG A 152 16.17 -8.35 23.19
N SER A 153 16.56 -9.42 22.50
CA SER A 153 16.59 -9.46 21.04
C SER A 153 15.16 -9.51 20.47
N LYS A 154 14.25 -10.27 21.09
CA LYS A 154 12.83 -10.28 20.73
C LYS A 154 12.17 -8.91 20.94
N ASP A 155 12.43 -8.26 22.07
CA ASP A 155 11.91 -6.92 22.36
C ASP A 155 12.36 -5.89 21.31
N ARG A 156 13.59 -6.02 20.83
CA ARG A 156 14.12 -5.21 19.73
C ARG A 156 13.37 -5.48 18.43
N CYS A 157 13.09 -6.73 18.08
CA CYS A 157 12.30 -7.08 16.90
C CYS A 157 10.89 -6.46 16.96
N VAL A 158 10.24 -6.49 18.12
CA VAL A 158 8.92 -5.85 18.32
C VAL A 158 9.03 -4.33 18.13
N THR A 159 10.08 -3.72 18.66
CA THR A 159 10.30 -2.26 18.57
C THR A 159 10.55 -1.82 17.12
N LEU A 160 11.40 -2.53 16.37
CA LEU A 160 11.68 -2.27 14.96
C LEU A 160 10.41 -2.41 14.12
N ASN A 161 9.64 -3.47 14.34
CA ASN A 161 8.38 -3.70 13.63
C ASN A 161 7.34 -2.58 13.90
N LYS A 162 7.21 -2.13 15.16
CA LYS A 162 6.31 -1.02 15.53
C LYS A 162 6.74 0.32 14.97
N ALA A 163 8.05 0.57 14.87
CA ALA A 163 8.58 1.83 14.38
C ALA A 163 8.55 1.95 12.84
N GLY A 164 8.21 0.87 12.13
CA GLY A 164 8.37 0.82 10.66
C GLY A 164 9.82 0.97 10.21
N LEU A 165 10.77 0.89 11.16
CA LEU A 165 12.20 0.95 10.91
C LEU A 165 12.65 -0.47 10.58
N GLN A 166 12.63 -0.78 9.30
CA GLN A 166 13.23 -1.98 8.72
C GLN A 166 14.72 -1.72 8.44
#